data_AF-A0A1B6NPZ1-F1
#
_entry.id   AF-A0A1B6NPZ1-F1
#
_cell.length_a   1.000
_cell.length_b   1.000
_cell.length_c   1.000
_cell.angle_alpha   90.00
_cell.angle_beta   90.00
_cell.angle_gamma   90.00
#
_symmetry.space_group_name_H-M   'P 1'
#
loop_
_entity.id
_entity.type
_entity.pdbx_description
1 polymer ?
#
loop_
_entity_poly.entity_id
_entity_poly.type
_entity_poly.pdbx_seq_one_letter_code
_entity_poly.pdbx_strand_id
1 'polypeptide(L)'
;MEFVHERATYAAGAQDPRADLMLSLLGAFAEFERAIIRERQAEGIAIAKAKGKYKGRKRVLTDEQIDKARARIEAGRGRSAIARDL
;
A
#
# COMPACT_ATOMS: atom_id res chain seq x y z
N MET A 1 -46.78 -9.67 -10.67
CA MET A 1 -46.54 -11.06 -11.14
C MET A 1 -45.77 -11.76 -10.02
N GLU A 2 -46.44 -12.61 -9.25
CA GLU A 2 -45.85 -13.34 -8.11
C GLU A 2 -45.33 -14.70 -8.57
N PHE A 3 -44.08 -15.02 -8.23
CA PHE A 3 -43.51 -16.35 -8.40
C PHE A 3 -43.75 -17.15 -7.11
N VAL A 4 -44.50 -18.24 -7.20
CA VAL A 4 -45.15 -18.94 -6.07
C VAL A 4 -44.24 -19.98 -5.38
N HIS A 5 -43.01 -20.21 -5.85
CA HIS A 5 -42.20 -21.33 -5.33
C HIS A 5 -41.29 -21.01 -4.13
N GLU A 6 -40.87 -19.76 -3.91
CA GLU A 6 -39.89 -19.45 -2.85
C GLU A 6 -40.36 -18.44 -1.79
N ARG A 7 -41.55 -17.85 -1.92
CA ARG A 7 -42.13 -16.88 -0.94
C ARG A 7 -41.10 -15.94 -0.30
N ALA A 8 -40.15 -15.42 -1.08
CA ALA A 8 -39.13 -14.51 -0.56
C ALA A 8 -39.53 -13.07 -0.86
N THR A 9 -40.19 -12.43 0.10
CA THR A 9 -40.38 -10.97 0.13
C THR A 9 -39.12 -10.32 0.71
N TYR A 10 -38.35 -9.64 -0.15
CA TYR A 10 -37.18 -8.87 0.27
C TYR A 10 -37.63 -7.45 0.65
N ALA A 11 -37.54 -7.10 1.93
CA ALA A 11 -37.83 -5.76 2.44
C ALA A 11 -36.56 -5.15 3.06
N ALA A 12 -36.30 -3.86 2.80
CA ALA A 12 -35.20 -3.14 3.43
C ALA A 12 -35.39 -3.11 4.96
N GLY A 13 -34.46 -3.70 5.70
CA GLY A 13 -34.51 -3.82 7.17
C GLY A 13 -34.97 -5.18 7.72
N ALA A 14 -35.33 -6.15 6.87
CA ALA A 14 -35.53 -7.52 7.31
C ALA A 14 -34.17 -8.24 7.45
N GLN A 15 -33.91 -8.86 8.61
CA GLN A 15 -32.79 -9.80 8.76
C GLN A 15 -33.08 -11.03 7.89
N ASP A 16 -32.44 -11.12 6.73
CA ASP A 16 -32.51 -12.28 5.84
C ASP A 16 -31.22 -13.12 6.02
N PRO A 17 -31.28 -14.27 6.70
CA PRO A 17 -30.12 -15.13 6.92
C PRO A 17 -29.38 -15.52 5.63
N ARG A 18 -30.05 -15.51 4.47
CA ARG A 18 -29.42 -15.79 3.17
C ARG A 18 -28.59 -14.61 2.68
N ALA A 19 -29.04 -13.38 2.92
CA ALA A 19 -28.27 -12.18 2.60
C ALA A 19 -27.00 -12.11 3.46
N ASP A 20 -27.11 -12.44 4.75
CA ASP A 20 -25.97 -12.50 5.67
C ASP A 20 -24.96 -13.59 5.28
N LEU A 21 -25.43 -14.76 4.87
CA LEU A 21 -24.59 -15.83 4.34
C LEU A 21 -23.85 -15.38 3.07
N MET A 22 -24.57 -14.77 2.12
CA MET A 22 -23.95 -14.30 0.87
C MET A 22 -22.93 -13.20 1.12
N LEU A 23 -23.21 -12.26 2.02
CA LEU A 23 -22.25 -11.22 2.40
C LEU A 23 -21.00 -11.83 3.03
N SER A 24 -21.17 -12.83 3.91
CA SER A 24 -20.06 -13.55 4.54
C SER A 24 -19.19 -14.29 3.53
N LEU A 25 -19.81 -14.98 2.57
CA LEU A 25 -19.11 -15.65 1.48
C LEU A 25 -18.33 -14.67 0.61
N LEU A 26 -18.94 -13.55 0.22
CA LEU A 26 -18.27 -12.50 -0.55
C LEU A 26 -17.08 -11.89 0.22
N GLY A 27 -17.22 -11.69 1.53
CA GLY A 27 -16.13 -11.25 2.40
C GLY A 27 -14.96 -12.25 2.39
N ALA A 28 -15.26 -13.53 2.57
CA ALA A 28 -14.26 -14.59 2.53
C ALA A 28 -13.54 -14.67 1.16
N PHE A 29 -14.26 -14.54 0.06
CA PHE A 29 -13.66 -14.47 -1.28
C PHE A 29 -12.73 -13.27 -1.45
N ALA A 30 -13.15 -12.08 -0.99
CA ALA A 30 -12.32 -10.89 -1.07
C ALA A 30 -11.01 -11.02 -0.26
N GLU A 31 -11.06 -11.66 0.91
CA GLU A 31 -9.88 -11.95 1.71
C GLU A 31 -8.96 -12.96 1.01
N PHE A 32 -9.53 -14.02 0.44
CA PHE A 32 -8.81 -15.04 -0.31
C PHE A 32 -8.08 -14.44 -1.53
N GLU A 33 -8.76 -13.63 -2.34
CA GLU A 33 -8.16 -12.96 -3.50
C GLU A 33 -7.03 -12.01 -3.07
N ARG A 34 -7.23 -11.26 -1.98
CA ARG A 34 -6.20 -10.39 -1.42
C ARG A 34 -4.96 -11.17 -0.97
N ALA A 35 -5.13 -12.37 -0.43
CA ALA A 35 -4.01 -13.23 -0.05
C ALA A 35 -3.18 -13.64 -1.29
N ILE A 36 -3.84 -14.10 -2.36
CA ILE A 36 -3.19 -14.48 -3.63
C ILE A 36 -2.45 -13.29 -4.26
N ILE A 37 -3.07 -12.10 -4.27
CA ILE A 37 -2.44 -10.89 -4.82
C ILE A 37 -1.14 -10.56 -4.05
N ARG A 38 -1.14 -10.69 -2.72
CA ARG A 38 0.04 -10.45 -1.89
C ARG A 38 1.15 -11.46 -2.12
N GLU A 39 0.81 -12.74 -2.31
CA GLU A 39 1.77 -13.79 -2.63
C GLU A 39 2.49 -13.48 -3.95
N ARG A 40 1.74 -13.23 -5.01
CA ARG A 40 2.30 -12.84 -6.32
C ARG A 40 3.11 -11.54 -6.26
N GLN A 41 2.65 -10.57 -5.47
CA GLN A 41 3.40 -9.34 -5.24
C GLN A 41 4.74 -9.63 -4.56
N ALA A 42 4.77 -10.47 -3.53
CA ALA A 42 5.98 -10.85 -2.82
C ALA A 42 6.99 -11.56 -3.75
N GLU A 43 6.52 -12.48 -4.60
CA GLU A 43 7.33 -13.11 -5.64
C GLU A 43 7.94 -12.08 -6.61
N GLY A 44 7.11 -11.17 -7.12
CA GLY A 44 7.55 -10.09 -8.00
C GLY A 44 8.58 -9.18 -7.35
N ILE A 45 8.38 -8.82 -6.08
CA ILE A 45 9.34 -8.06 -5.27
C ILE A 45 10.66 -8.84 -5.14
N ALA A 46 10.62 -10.13 -4.86
CA ALA A 46 11.81 -10.96 -4.71
C ALA A 46 12.64 -11.00 -6.01
N ILE A 47 11.98 -11.20 -7.15
CA ILE A 47 12.62 -11.16 -8.48
C ILE A 47 13.24 -9.78 -8.75
N ALA A 48 12.51 -8.69 -8.45
CA ALA A 48 13.02 -7.34 -8.65
C ALA A 48 14.17 -6.97 -7.71
N LYS A 49 14.18 -7.49 -6.47
CA LYS A 49 15.32 -7.39 -5.54
C LYS A 49 16.54 -8.15 -6.06
N ALA A 50 16.37 -9.39 -6.52
CA ALA A 50 17.46 -10.18 -7.12
C ALA A 50 18.06 -9.48 -8.35
N LYS A 51 17.24 -8.77 -9.13
CA LYS A 51 17.67 -7.94 -10.27
C LYS A 51 18.24 -6.56 -9.87
N GLY A 52 18.34 -6.25 -8.58
CA GLY A 52 18.89 -4.97 -8.10
C GLY A 52 18.05 -3.73 -8.43
N LYS A 53 16.75 -3.88 -8.72
CA LYS A 53 15.88 -2.74 -9.09
C LYS A 53 15.59 -1.82 -7.91
N TYR A 54 15.52 -2.36 -6.70
CA TYR A 54 15.28 -1.57 -5.48
C TYR A 54 16.56 -0.85 -5.05
N LYS A 55 16.63 0.46 -5.33
CA LYS A 55 17.75 1.34 -4.94
C LYS A 55 17.42 2.25 -3.73
N GLY A 56 16.33 1.95 -3.03
CA GLY A 56 15.83 2.78 -1.93
C GLY A 56 15.29 4.14 -2.40
N ARG A 57 15.07 5.04 -1.45
CA ARG A 57 14.69 6.43 -1.75
C ARG A 57 15.86 7.12 -2.44
N LYS A 58 15.59 7.79 -3.57
CA LYS A 58 16.60 8.65 -4.20
C LYS A 58 17.06 9.72 -3.21
N ARG A 59 18.36 10.00 -3.18
CA ARG A 59 18.92 11.09 -2.38
C ARG A 59 18.24 12.40 -2.83
N VAL A 60 17.84 13.22 -1.86
CA VAL A 60 17.21 14.52 -2.14
C VAL A 60 18.29 15.54 -2.51
N LEU A 61 19.46 15.44 -1.88
CA LEU A 61 20.61 16.29 -2.18
C LEU A 61 21.43 15.70 -3.33
N THR A 62 21.85 16.59 -4.21
CA THR A 62 22.90 16.32 -5.21
C THR A 62 24.27 16.17 -4.54
N ASP A 63 25.20 15.53 -5.25
CA ASP A 63 26.57 15.37 -4.74
C ASP A 63 27.24 16.73 -4.50
N GLU A 64 26.99 17.71 -5.36
CA GLU A 64 27.48 19.09 -5.18
C GLU A 64 26.94 19.75 -3.90
N GLN A 65 25.66 19.56 -3.57
CA GLN A 65 25.08 20.09 -2.34
C GLN A 65 25.71 19.43 -1.11
N ILE A 66 25.99 18.13 -1.19
CA ILE A 66 26.65 17.38 -0.11
C ILE A 66 28.08 17.89 0.10
N ASP A 67 28.83 18.10 -0.98
CA ASP A 67 30.21 18.57 -0.89
C ASP A 67 30.28 20.01 -0.38
N LYS A 68 29.37 20.88 -0.84
CA LYS A 68 29.21 22.24 -0.28
C LYS A 68 28.86 22.21 1.21
N ALA A 69 27.96 21.31 1.62
CA ALA A 69 27.61 21.15 3.03
C ALA A 69 28.80 20.69 3.86
N ARG A 70 29.57 19.70 3.39
CA ARG A 70 30.79 19.19 4.03
C ARG A 70 31.84 20.28 4.20
N ALA A 71 32.13 21.03 3.14
CA ALA A 71 33.10 22.13 3.19
C ALA A 71 32.69 23.21 4.21
N ARG A 72 31.39 23.53 4.32
CA ARG A 72 30.89 24.48 5.32
C ARG A 72 30.97 23.96 6.75
N ILE A 73 30.82 22.65 6.95
CA ILE A 73 31.01 22.01 8.27
C ILE A 73 32.49 22.10 8.68
N GLU A 74 33.42 21.77 7.78
CA GLU A 74 34.86 21.88 8.02
C GLU A 74 35.31 23.31 8.29
N ALA A 75 34.68 24.30 7.63
CA ALA A 75 34.87 25.72 7.90
C ALA A 75 34.26 26.19 9.25
N GLY A 76 33.72 25.29 10.06
CA GLY A 76 33.19 25.58 11.40
C GLY A 76 31.81 26.24 11.42
N ARG A 77 31.08 26.26 10.29
CA ARG A 77 29.74 26.88 10.24
C ARG A 77 28.71 26.02 10.99
N GLY A 78 27.80 26.67 11.72
CA GLY A 78 26.75 25.97 12.47
C GLY A 78 25.81 25.14 11.58
N ARG A 79 25.56 23.89 11.98
CA ARG A 79 24.74 22.91 11.21
C ARG A 79 23.35 23.42 10.85
N SER A 80 22.70 24.17 11.74
CA SER A 80 21.36 24.74 11.50
C SER A 80 21.35 25.82 10.42
N ALA A 81 22.45 26.56 10.26
CA ALA A 81 22.59 27.54 9.18
C ALA A 81 22.85 26.83 7.85
N ILE A 82 23.64 25.75 7.85
CA ILE A 82 23.89 24.93 6.65
C ILE A 82 22.58 24.29 6.15
N ALA A 83 21.77 23.75 7.06
CA ALA A 83 20.48 23.13 6.71
C ALA A 83 19.46 24.11 6.12
N ARG A 84 19.47 25.38 6.54
CA ARG A 84 18.59 26.42 5.97
C ARG A 84 18.98 26.84 4.55
N ASP A 85 20.26 26.71 4.21
CA ASP A 85 20.83 27.17 2.94
C ASP A 85 21.07 26.02 1.96
N LEU A 86 20.48 24.84 2.21
CA LEU A 86 20.70 23.59 1.47
C LEU A 86 19.55 23.27 0.50
#